data_AF-A0A3C0QS36-F1
#
_entry.id   AF-A0A3C0QS36-F1
#
_cell.length_a   1.000
_cell.length_b   1.000
_cell.length_c   1.000
_cell.angle_alpha   90.00
_cell.angle_beta   90.00
_cell.angle_gamma   90.00
#
_symmetry.space_group_name_H-M   'P 1'
#
loop_
_entity.id
_entity.type
_entity.pdbx_description
1 polymer ?
#
loop_
_entity_poly.entity_id
_entity_poly.type
_entity_poly.pdbx_seq_one_letter_code
_entity_poly.pdbx_strand_id
1 'polypeptide(L)'
;MKRYAMIILFFMIALTGCSNDSLDNRVYTQGLGISSGNGFTLTFQRFEDTNSHTVHAENFSDAVRRQESMMGGEIFTGHTELLCIDRSHTVEHMQELFYQQWIPPDCKVIFTNPEDFLQNYDCTQMVHTIRMAEENGILPLTDLSTVLNEWMGMGETALMPVPAGNLPALVLMHKDGNALRLSEEAIRGMYWLRESGKKDICFHGKEISVKVLRLKKNYKNGMLCYSLTMKISDDVPEVRDMILSDCEKAIQEMRSVNADVINIQEVMQKYHLETVPEISAEVHTITGKELLQ
;
A
#
# COMPACT_ATOMS: atom_id res chain seq x y z
N MET A 1 -36.83 -47.52 -39.87
CA MET A 1 -36.08 -47.17 -38.64
C MET A 1 -34.83 -46.33 -38.91
N LYS A 2 -33.99 -46.61 -39.93
CA LYS A 2 -32.76 -45.81 -40.21
C LYS A 2 -32.97 -44.32 -40.58
N ARG A 3 -34.12 -43.96 -41.19
CA ARG A 3 -34.43 -42.57 -41.59
C ARG A 3 -34.81 -41.65 -40.43
N TYR A 4 -35.43 -42.19 -39.38
CA TYR A 4 -35.79 -41.41 -38.19
C TYR A 4 -34.57 -41.16 -37.28
N ALA A 5 -33.62 -42.10 -37.25
CA ALA A 5 -32.36 -41.93 -36.51
C ALA A 5 -31.52 -40.76 -37.05
N MET A 6 -31.54 -40.51 -38.37
CA MET A 6 -30.79 -39.41 -38.98
C MET A 6 -31.41 -38.04 -38.72
N ILE A 7 -32.74 -37.97 -38.60
CA ILE A 7 -33.45 -36.72 -38.26
C ILE A 7 -33.25 -36.34 -36.80
N ILE A 8 -33.24 -37.33 -35.88
CA ILE A 8 -32.96 -37.11 -34.46
C ILE A 8 -31.52 -36.63 -34.23
N LEU A 9 -30.55 -37.17 -34.99
CA LEU A 9 -29.15 -36.74 -34.91
C LEU A 9 -28.97 -35.29 -35.41
N PHE A 10 -29.68 -34.89 -36.47
CA PHE A 10 -29.63 -33.52 -36.98
C PHE A 10 -30.29 -32.50 -36.04
N PHE A 11 -31.34 -32.90 -35.33
CA PHE A 11 -31.99 -32.06 -34.31
C PHE A 11 -31.13 -31.90 -33.04
N MET A 12 -30.35 -32.92 -32.65
CA MET A 12 -29.40 -32.79 -31.54
C MET A 12 -28.23 -31.87 -31.85
N ILE A 13 -27.74 -31.84 -33.10
CA ILE A 13 -26.63 -30.95 -33.51
C ILE A 13 -27.10 -29.48 -33.60
N ALA A 14 -28.39 -29.23 -33.86
CA ALA A 14 -28.96 -27.89 -33.87
C ALA A 14 -29.28 -27.32 -32.46
N LEU A 15 -29.20 -28.15 -31.41
CA LEU A 15 -29.46 -27.76 -30.01
C LEU A 15 -28.19 -27.50 -29.20
N THR A 16 -26.99 -27.71 -29.77
CA THR A 16 -25.78 -27.05 -29.27
C THR A 16 -25.67 -25.66 -29.89
N GLY A 17 -26.72 -24.86 -29.71
CA GLY A 17 -26.53 -23.42 -29.74
C GLY A 17 -25.61 -23.12 -28.57
N CYS A 18 -24.33 -22.81 -28.84
CA CYS A 18 -23.61 -21.93 -27.94
C CYS A 18 -24.48 -20.68 -27.84
N SER A 19 -25.29 -20.59 -26.78
CA SER A 19 -25.55 -19.27 -26.25
C SER A 19 -24.15 -18.72 -25.98
N ASN A 20 -23.78 -17.68 -26.73
CA ASN A 20 -23.00 -16.63 -26.11
C ASN A 20 -23.89 -16.14 -24.96
N ASP A 21 -23.93 -16.88 -23.85
CA ASP A 21 -24.20 -16.28 -22.55
C ASP A 21 -23.16 -15.19 -22.48
N SER A 22 -23.67 -13.98 -22.74
CA SER A 22 -23.02 -12.68 -22.69
C SER A 22 -21.52 -12.76 -22.49
N LEU A 23 -20.76 -12.37 -23.52
CA LEU A 23 -19.48 -11.68 -23.32
C LEU A 23 -19.63 -10.87 -22.02
N ASP A 24 -18.92 -11.34 -21.00
CA ASP A 24 -19.05 -10.92 -19.61
C ASP A 24 -19.07 -9.39 -19.62
N ASN A 25 -20.23 -8.77 -19.41
CA ASN A 25 -20.41 -7.33 -19.57
C ASN A 25 -19.87 -6.64 -18.31
N ARG A 26 -18.66 -7.02 -17.95
CA ARG A 26 -17.90 -6.58 -16.79
C ARG A 26 -16.95 -5.50 -17.22
N VAL A 27 -16.87 -4.49 -16.39
CA VAL A 27 -15.96 -3.38 -16.56
C VAL A 27 -14.88 -3.49 -15.50
N TYR A 28 -13.67 -3.84 -15.95
CA TYR A 28 -12.52 -4.04 -15.08
C TYR A 28 -11.91 -2.71 -14.65
N THR A 29 -11.84 -2.51 -13.34
CA THR A 29 -11.33 -1.27 -12.73
C THR A 29 -9.85 -1.42 -12.41
N GLN A 30 -9.02 -0.53 -12.99
CA GLN A 30 -7.61 -0.43 -12.65
C GLN A 30 -7.38 0.54 -11.49
N GLY A 31 -7.95 1.74 -11.60
CA GLY A 31 -7.88 2.79 -10.58
C GLY A 31 -9.25 3.07 -9.99
N LEU A 32 -9.34 3.09 -8.66
CA LEU A 32 -10.54 3.44 -7.92
C LEU A 32 -10.27 4.64 -7.02
N GLY A 33 -11.09 5.67 -7.15
CA GLY A 33 -11.05 6.87 -6.34
C GLY A 33 -12.25 6.97 -5.43
N ILE A 34 -12.03 7.28 -4.15
CA ILE A 34 -13.09 7.42 -3.15
C ILE A 34 -12.94 8.75 -2.41
N SER A 35 -14.01 9.52 -2.40
CA SER A 35 -14.14 10.74 -1.59
C SER A 35 -15.53 10.77 -0.95
N SER A 36 -15.61 11.15 0.32
CA SER A 36 -16.86 11.18 1.11
C SER A 36 -17.17 12.55 1.72
N GLY A 37 -16.77 13.65 1.05
CA GLY A 37 -17.04 15.03 1.47
C GLY A 37 -18.54 15.40 1.57
N ASN A 38 -19.06 16.26 0.68
CA ASN A 38 -20.49 16.66 0.67
C ASN A 38 -21.41 15.58 0.03
N GLY A 39 -21.04 14.31 0.17
CA GLY A 39 -21.63 13.18 -0.54
C GLY A 39 -20.55 12.16 -0.91
N PHE A 40 -20.97 11.01 -1.43
CA PHE A 40 -20.08 9.93 -1.83
C PHE A 40 -19.70 10.06 -3.30
N THR A 41 -18.42 10.18 -3.59
CA THR A 41 -17.89 10.31 -4.95
C THR A 41 -17.03 9.10 -5.27
N LEU A 42 -17.34 8.46 -6.40
CA LEU A 42 -16.51 7.41 -6.97
C LEU A 42 -15.93 7.86 -8.29
N THR A 43 -14.64 7.65 -8.46
CA THR A 43 -13.93 7.88 -9.71
C THR A 43 -13.30 6.57 -10.18
N PHE A 44 -13.49 6.21 -11.43
CA PHE A 44 -13.01 4.94 -11.99
C PHE A 44 -12.13 5.18 -13.20
N GLN A 45 -10.98 4.50 -13.26
CA GLN A 45 -10.17 4.37 -14.47
C GLN A 45 -10.11 2.90 -14.88
N ARG A 46 -10.29 2.61 -16.18
CA ARG A 46 -10.28 1.25 -16.75
C ARG A 46 -8.89 0.86 -17.18
N PHE A 47 -8.64 -0.45 -17.32
CA PHE A 47 -7.42 -0.94 -17.97
C PHE A 47 -7.32 -0.56 -19.46
N GLU A 48 -8.47 -0.44 -20.13
CA GLU A 48 -8.55 -0.23 -21.58
C GLU A 48 -8.54 1.25 -21.99
N ASP A 49 -8.76 2.16 -21.03
CA ASP A 49 -8.87 3.59 -21.28
C ASP A 49 -8.36 4.37 -20.06
N THR A 50 -7.46 5.32 -20.32
CA THR A 50 -6.94 6.24 -19.29
C THR A 50 -7.97 7.30 -18.89
N ASN A 51 -9.08 7.44 -19.61
CA ASN A 51 -10.17 8.32 -19.19
C ASN A 51 -10.77 7.82 -17.89
N SER A 52 -10.86 8.72 -16.91
CA SER A 52 -11.58 8.45 -15.69
C SER A 52 -13.05 8.85 -15.80
N HIS A 53 -13.91 8.13 -15.08
CA HIS A 53 -15.33 8.39 -15.01
C HIS A 53 -15.75 8.61 -13.55
N THR A 54 -16.37 9.76 -13.27
CA THR A 54 -16.74 10.17 -11.91
C THR A 54 -18.26 10.20 -11.73
N VAL A 55 -18.74 9.69 -10.62
CA VAL A 55 -20.14 9.81 -10.18
C VAL A 55 -20.21 10.31 -8.75
N HIS A 56 -21.22 11.14 -8.48
CA HIS A 56 -21.58 11.58 -7.13
C HIS A 56 -22.91 10.93 -6.72
N ALA A 57 -23.00 10.46 -5.48
CA ALA A 57 -24.19 9.82 -4.92
C ALA A 57 -24.30 10.07 -3.40
N GLU A 58 -25.39 9.60 -2.80
CA GLU A 58 -25.64 9.73 -1.37
C GLU A 58 -24.86 8.70 -0.53
N ASN A 59 -24.55 7.53 -1.10
CA ASN A 59 -23.85 6.43 -0.45
C ASN A 59 -23.08 5.57 -1.49
N PHE A 60 -22.23 4.66 -1.01
CA PHE A 60 -21.40 3.78 -1.84
C PHE A 60 -22.23 2.94 -2.83
N SER A 61 -23.27 2.25 -2.36
CA SER A 61 -24.09 1.37 -3.20
C SER A 61 -24.78 2.13 -4.34
N ASP A 62 -25.27 3.35 -4.08
CA ASP A 62 -25.85 4.20 -5.10
C ASP A 62 -24.82 4.71 -6.11
N ALA A 63 -23.60 5.01 -5.66
CA ALA A 63 -22.51 5.41 -6.55
C ALA A 63 -22.13 4.26 -7.49
N VAL A 64 -21.98 3.04 -6.98
CA VAL A 64 -21.70 1.85 -7.82
C VAL A 64 -22.78 1.67 -8.87
N ARG A 65 -24.06 1.66 -8.47
CA ARG A 65 -25.18 1.47 -9.42
C ARG A 65 -25.22 2.55 -10.51
N ARG A 66 -24.95 3.81 -10.15
CA ARG A 66 -24.86 4.92 -11.12
C ARG A 66 -23.69 4.73 -12.07
N GLN A 67 -22.55 4.29 -11.55
CA GLN A 67 -21.37 4.01 -12.34
C GLN A 67 -21.62 2.86 -13.32
N GLU A 68 -22.18 1.74 -12.88
CA GLU A 68 -22.52 0.59 -13.74
C GLU A 68 -23.45 0.99 -14.88
N SER A 69 -24.45 1.83 -14.57
CA SER A 69 -25.38 2.39 -15.56
C SER A 69 -24.66 3.26 -16.60
N MET A 70 -23.68 4.06 -16.18
CA MET A 70 -22.89 4.92 -17.06
C MET A 70 -21.88 4.13 -17.90
N MET A 71 -21.23 3.13 -17.31
CA MET A 71 -20.22 2.30 -17.97
C MET A 71 -20.85 1.19 -18.83
N GLY A 72 -22.15 0.97 -18.68
CA GLY A 72 -22.93 0.03 -19.47
C GLY A 72 -22.73 -1.44 -19.09
N GLY A 73 -22.23 -1.73 -17.89
CA GLY A 73 -21.89 -3.08 -17.43
C GLY A 73 -21.64 -3.15 -15.91
N GLU A 74 -21.58 -4.37 -15.38
CA GLU A 74 -21.27 -4.63 -13.96
C GLU A 74 -19.81 -4.26 -13.67
N ILE A 75 -19.55 -3.62 -12.55
CA ILE A 75 -18.18 -3.21 -12.20
C ILE A 75 -17.47 -4.37 -11.51
N PHE A 76 -16.27 -4.68 -11.97
CA PHE A 76 -15.39 -5.64 -11.31
C PHE A 76 -14.15 -4.94 -10.76
N THR A 77 -14.04 -4.85 -9.44
CA THR A 77 -12.93 -4.21 -8.71
C THR A 77 -11.89 -5.19 -8.18
N GLY A 78 -12.06 -6.50 -8.39
CA GLY A 78 -11.14 -7.53 -7.89
C GLY A 78 -9.72 -7.47 -8.48
N HIS A 79 -9.49 -6.61 -9.49
CA HIS A 79 -8.20 -6.34 -10.11
C HIS A 79 -7.74 -4.88 -9.94
N THR A 80 -8.35 -4.12 -9.03
CA THR A 80 -7.94 -2.74 -8.77
C THR A 80 -6.50 -2.68 -8.27
N GLU A 81 -5.66 -1.95 -8.99
CA GLU A 81 -4.23 -1.84 -8.71
C GLU A 81 -3.90 -0.59 -7.89
N LEU A 82 -4.70 0.47 -8.04
CA LEU A 82 -4.53 1.74 -7.34
C LEU A 82 -5.84 2.21 -6.70
N LEU A 83 -5.77 2.55 -5.43
CA LEU A 83 -6.83 3.15 -4.64
C LEU A 83 -6.42 4.58 -4.26
N CYS A 84 -7.16 5.56 -4.76
CA CYS A 84 -6.97 6.97 -4.46
C CYS A 84 -7.97 7.42 -3.41
N ILE A 85 -7.50 8.04 -2.33
CA ILE A 85 -8.33 8.48 -1.21
C ILE A 85 -7.97 9.89 -0.76
N ASP A 86 -8.96 10.63 -0.27
CA ASP A 86 -8.75 11.95 0.34
C ASP A 86 -9.00 11.96 1.85
N ARG A 87 -9.05 13.17 2.44
CA ARG A 87 -9.16 13.42 3.90
C ARG A 87 -10.49 12.99 4.51
N SER A 88 -11.52 12.70 3.72
CA SER A 88 -12.88 12.59 4.22
C SER A 88 -13.26 11.16 4.55
N HIS A 89 -13.33 10.79 5.85
CA HIS A 89 -13.96 9.56 6.39
C HIS A 89 -13.77 8.29 5.53
N THR A 90 -12.59 8.14 4.91
CA THR A 90 -12.37 7.12 3.88
C THR A 90 -11.95 5.79 4.48
N VAL A 91 -11.45 5.78 5.72
CA VAL A 91 -10.96 4.55 6.36
C VAL A 91 -12.07 3.53 6.52
N GLU A 92 -13.25 3.94 6.98
CA GLU A 92 -14.40 3.03 7.14
C GLU A 92 -14.84 2.43 5.79
N HIS A 93 -14.87 3.25 4.74
CA HIS A 93 -15.15 2.78 3.39
C HIS A 93 -14.06 1.85 2.84
N MET A 94 -12.79 2.14 3.08
CA MET A 94 -11.69 1.26 2.67
C MET A 94 -11.76 -0.09 3.38
N GLN A 95 -12.10 -0.09 4.68
CA GLN A 95 -12.32 -1.32 5.43
C GLN A 95 -13.48 -2.12 4.87
N GLU A 96 -14.61 -1.46 4.59
CA GLU A 96 -15.76 -2.11 3.98
C GLU A 96 -15.37 -2.80 2.66
N LEU A 97 -14.66 -2.09 1.78
CA LEU A 97 -14.23 -2.60 0.49
C LEU A 97 -13.23 -3.76 0.62
N PHE A 98 -12.32 -3.66 1.58
CA PHE A 98 -11.36 -4.72 1.86
C PHE A 98 -12.04 -5.97 2.43
N TYR A 99 -12.92 -5.83 3.44
CA TYR A 99 -13.58 -6.97 4.08
C TYR A 99 -14.65 -7.62 3.22
N GLN A 100 -15.31 -6.85 2.35
CA GLN A 100 -16.22 -7.38 1.34
C GLN A 100 -15.49 -7.97 0.12
N GLN A 101 -14.15 -7.95 0.11
CA GLN A 101 -13.31 -8.47 -0.98
C GLN A 101 -13.54 -7.78 -2.32
N TRP A 102 -13.96 -6.51 -2.29
CA TRP A 102 -14.09 -5.70 -3.50
C TRP A 102 -12.73 -5.33 -4.06
N ILE A 103 -11.74 -5.06 -3.21
CA ILE A 103 -10.40 -4.60 -3.62
C ILE A 103 -9.36 -5.61 -3.12
N PRO A 104 -8.35 -5.96 -3.93
CA PRO A 104 -7.33 -6.90 -3.51
C PRO A 104 -6.42 -6.31 -2.41
N PRO A 105 -5.87 -7.14 -1.52
CA PRO A 105 -5.09 -6.70 -0.36
C PRO A 105 -3.76 -6.01 -0.72
N ASP A 106 -3.18 -6.35 -1.87
CA ASP A 106 -1.93 -5.81 -2.41
C ASP A 106 -2.13 -4.55 -3.28
N CYS A 107 -3.37 -4.05 -3.37
CA CYS A 107 -3.70 -2.79 -4.03
C CYS A 107 -2.88 -1.64 -3.43
N LYS A 108 -2.29 -0.79 -4.27
CA LYS A 108 -1.55 0.38 -3.80
C LYS A 108 -2.51 1.48 -3.40
N VAL A 109 -2.24 2.13 -2.28
CA VAL A 109 -3.05 3.24 -1.79
C VAL A 109 -2.27 4.53 -2.00
N ILE A 110 -2.91 5.58 -2.51
CA ILE A 110 -2.32 6.91 -2.61
C ILE A 110 -3.28 7.96 -2.04
N PHE A 111 -2.73 8.86 -1.23
CA PHE A 111 -3.50 9.93 -0.63
C PHE A 111 -3.44 11.19 -1.49
N THR A 112 -4.58 11.55 -2.09
CA THR A 112 -4.73 12.62 -3.08
C THR A 112 -6.21 12.96 -3.30
N ASN A 113 -6.50 14.02 -4.07
CA ASN A 113 -7.84 14.21 -4.63
C ASN A 113 -8.07 13.15 -5.73
N PRO A 114 -9.03 12.21 -5.59
CA PRO A 114 -9.15 11.10 -6.53
C PRO A 114 -9.65 11.51 -7.91
N GLU A 115 -10.54 12.50 -7.99
CA GLU A 115 -11.07 13.01 -9.25
C GLU A 115 -9.97 13.68 -10.08
N ASP A 116 -9.27 14.65 -9.49
CA ASP A 116 -8.17 15.34 -10.15
C ASP A 116 -7.03 14.37 -10.50
N PHE A 117 -6.71 13.44 -9.60
CA PHE A 117 -5.61 12.51 -9.83
C PHE A 117 -5.89 11.53 -10.96
N LEU A 118 -7.04 10.84 -10.95
CA LEU A 118 -7.35 9.83 -11.96
C LEU A 118 -7.66 10.43 -13.34
N GLN A 119 -8.03 11.72 -13.41
CA GLN A 119 -8.18 12.44 -14.69
C GLN A 119 -6.84 12.79 -15.33
N ASN A 120 -5.81 13.07 -14.53
CA ASN A 120 -4.55 13.65 -15.01
C ASN A 120 -3.37 12.69 -14.99
N TYR A 121 -3.47 11.55 -14.32
CA TYR A 121 -2.38 10.60 -14.12
C TYR A 121 -2.73 9.19 -14.60
N ASP A 122 -1.73 8.50 -15.13
CA ASP A 122 -1.79 7.09 -15.51
C ASP A 122 -1.60 6.20 -14.27
N CYS A 123 -2.63 5.43 -13.90
CA CYS A 123 -2.54 4.49 -12.77
C CYS A 123 -1.42 3.46 -12.95
N THR A 124 -1.22 2.94 -14.16
CA THR A 124 -0.18 1.95 -14.47
C THR A 124 1.18 2.52 -14.13
N GLN A 125 1.45 3.75 -14.57
CA GLN A 125 2.72 4.42 -14.31
C GLN A 125 2.91 4.70 -12.82
N MET A 126 1.88 5.16 -12.12
CA MET A 126 1.97 5.43 -10.67
C MET A 126 2.21 4.15 -9.86
N VAL A 127 1.43 3.10 -10.13
CA VAL A 127 1.59 1.79 -9.47
C VAL A 127 2.98 1.23 -9.74
N HIS A 128 3.45 1.30 -10.99
CA HIS A 128 4.80 0.85 -11.33
C HIS A 128 5.87 1.66 -10.58
N THR A 129 5.71 2.99 -10.50
CA THR A 129 6.64 3.86 -9.77
C THR A 129 6.69 3.53 -8.28
N ILE A 130 5.54 3.34 -7.63
CA ILE A 130 5.46 2.94 -6.22
C ILE A 130 6.12 1.59 -6.00
N ARG A 131 5.73 0.57 -6.78
CA ARG A 131 6.28 -0.79 -6.66
C ARG A 131 7.79 -0.82 -6.85
N MET A 132 8.30 -0.13 -7.89
CA MET A 132 9.74 -0.02 -8.12
C MET A 132 10.45 0.69 -6.98
N ALA A 133 9.86 1.73 -6.39
CA ALA A 133 10.46 2.43 -5.26
C ALA A 133 10.48 1.55 -4.00
N GLU A 134 9.45 0.73 -3.75
CA GLU A 134 9.43 -0.24 -2.65
C GLU A 134 10.43 -1.38 -2.86
N GLU A 135 10.47 -1.98 -4.05
CA GLU A 135 11.36 -3.09 -4.38
C GLU A 135 12.84 -2.70 -4.29
N ASN A 136 13.18 -1.45 -4.64
CA ASN A 136 14.53 -0.91 -4.51
C ASN A 136 14.80 -0.30 -3.11
N GLY A 137 13.85 -0.41 -2.20
CA GLY A 137 13.93 0.07 -0.83
C GLY A 137 14.03 1.59 -0.68
N ILE A 138 13.63 2.34 -1.69
CA ILE A 138 13.49 3.80 -1.64
C ILE A 138 12.31 4.18 -0.74
N LEU A 139 11.20 3.44 -0.86
CA LEU A 139 10.02 3.55 0.00
C LEU A 139 9.83 2.26 0.80
N PRO A 140 9.29 2.31 2.03
CA PRO A 140 8.69 1.16 2.69
C PRO A 140 7.36 0.75 2.05
N LEU A 141 6.85 -0.44 2.37
CA LEU A 141 5.62 -0.98 1.78
C LEU A 141 4.38 -0.17 2.17
N THR A 142 3.52 0.16 1.20
CA THR A 142 2.27 0.91 1.42
C THR A 142 1.09 0.31 0.65
N ASP A 143 0.93 -1.02 0.66
CA ASP A 143 -0.30 -1.65 0.16
C ASP A 143 -1.49 -1.49 1.12
N LEU A 144 -2.69 -1.74 0.59
CA LEU A 144 -3.95 -1.59 1.30
C LEU A 144 -3.99 -2.35 2.62
N SER A 145 -3.55 -3.61 2.62
CA SER A 145 -3.54 -4.43 3.84
C SER A 145 -2.63 -3.83 4.92
N THR A 146 -1.47 -3.33 4.51
CA THR A 146 -0.50 -2.69 5.38
C THR A 146 -1.04 -1.38 5.95
N VAL A 147 -1.58 -0.51 5.09
CA VAL A 147 -2.17 0.78 5.49
C VAL A 147 -3.35 0.60 6.46
N LEU A 148 -4.24 -0.37 6.19
CA LEU A 148 -5.37 -0.65 7.07
C LEU A 148 -4.91 -1.20 8.44
N ASN A 149 -3.90 -2.08 8.46
CA ASN A 149 -3.34 -2.59 9.71
C ASN A 149 -2.76 -1.47 10.57
N GLU A 150 -2.05 -0.51 9.96
CA GLU A 150 -1.48 0.64 10.68
C GLU A 150 -2.55 1.56 11.25
N TRP A 151 -3.59 1.90 10.49
CA TRP A 151 -4.70 2.69 11.02
C TRP A 151 -5.48 1.99 12.13
N MET A 152 -5.54 0.66 12.10
CA MET A 152 -6.13 -0.12 13.19
C MET A 152 -5.20 -0.27 14.40
N GLY A 153 -3.95 0.15 14.23
CA GLY A 153 -2.92 0.16 15.25
C GLY A 153 -3.12 1.24 16.31
N MET A 154 -2.18 1.26 17.25
CA MET A 154 -2.09 2.35 18.23
C MET A 154 -1.80 3.68 17.50
N GLY A 155 -2.37 4.79 17.96
CA GLY A 155 -2.13 6.10 17.34
C GLY A 155 -2.93 6.35 16.06
N GLU A 156 -3.67 5.37 15.52
CA GLU A 156 -4.61 5.58 14.41
C GLU A 156 -4.01 6.31 13.19
N THR A 157 -2.74 6.02 12.93
CA THR A 157 -1.96 6.60 11.83
C THR A 157 -1.52 5.55 10.85
N ALA A 158 -1.51 5.87 9.56
CA ALA A 158 -0.90 5.03 8.54
C ALA A 158 0.12 5.83 7.73
N LEU A 159 1.13 5.12 7.23
CA LEU A 159 2.10 5.66 6.28
C LEU A 159 1.53 5.56 4.87
N MET A 160 1.34 6.70 4.22
CA MET A 160 0.75 6.74 2.88
C MET A 160 1.58 7.55 1.89
N PRO A 161 1.68 7.10 0.64
CA PRO A 161 2.29 7.88 -0.41
C PRO A 161 1.35 9.01 -0.85
N VAL A 162 1.96 10.11 -1.26
CA VAL A 162 1.29 11.26 -1.88
C VAL A 162 2.01 11.63 -3.17
N PRO A 163 1.31 12.13 -4.20
CA PRO A 163 1.94 12.55 -5.44
C PRO A 163 3.00 13.62 -5.20
N ALA A 164 4.22 13.43 -5.73
CA ALA A 164 5.31 14.42 -5.60
C ALA A 164 6.36 14.28 -6.71
N GLY A 165 6.23 15.04 -7.80
CA GLY A 165 7.22 15.00 -8.89
C GLY A 165 7.41 13.57 -9.43
N ASN A 166 8.65 13.06 -9.44
CA ASN A 166 8.98 11.74 -10.00
C ASN A 166 8.79 10.57 -9.02
N LEU A 167 8.95 10.79 -7.72
CA LEU A 167 8.82 9.75 -6.69
C LEU A 167 7.83 10.22 -5.63
N PRO A 168 6.87 9.38 -5.22
CA PRO A 168 5.93 9.75 -4.17
C PRO A 168 6.65 10.20 -2.90
N ALA A 169 6.17 11.28 -2.29
CA ALA A 169 6.53 11.60 -0.92
C ALA A 169 5.67 10.74 0.02
N LEU A 170 6.06 10.64 1.30
CA LEU A 170 5.26 9.96 2.30
C LEU A 170 4.71 10.91 3.35
N VAL A 171 3.52 10.58 3.84
CA VAL A 171 2.89 11.24 4.98
C VAL A 171 2.52 10.21 6.03
N LEU A 172 2.63 10.59 7.30
CA LEU A 172 1.90 9.95 8.39
C LEU A 172 0.52 10.57 8.44
N MET A 173 -0.51 9.81 8.07
CA MET A 173 -1.89 10.25 8.06
C MET A 173 -2.64 9.67 9.25
N HIS A 174 -3.16 10.55 10.09
CA HIS A 174 -4.09 10.18 11.16
C HIS A 174 -5.52 10.05 10.62
N LYS A 175 -6.35 9.20 11.24
CA LYS A 175 -7.76 8.98 10.84
C LYS A 175 -8.62 10.26 10.83
N ASP A 176 -8.26 11.25 11.63
CA ASP A 176 -8.95 12.55 11.69
C ASP A 176 -8.60 13.49 10.51
N GLY A 177 -7.74 13.05 9.59
CA GLY A 177 -7.32 13.80 8.41
C GLY A 177 -6.09 14.69 8.61
N ASN A 178 -5.49 14.68 9.81
CA ASN A 178 -4.20 15.34 10.04
C ASN A 178 -3.07 14.54 9.39
N ALA A 179 -2.16 15.24 8.73
CA ALA A 179 -1.05 14.62 8.00
C ALA A 179 0.27 15.32 8.32
N LEU A 180 1.30 14.54 8.64
CA LEU A 180 2.69 15.00 8.70
C LEU A 180 3.45 14.47 7.49
N ARG A 181 4.00 15.36 6.67
CA ARG A 181 4.93 14.96 5.59
C ARG A 181 6.29 14.62 6.19
N LEU A 182 6.81 13.44 5.83
CA LEU A 182 8.10 12.97 6.30
C LEU A 182 9.27 13.60 5.55
N SER A 183 10.39 13.78 6.24
CA SER A 183 11.68 14.08 5.60
C SER A 183 12.22 12.87 4.81
N GLU A 184 13.14 13.09 3.88
CA GLU A 184 13.77 12.01 3.12
C GLU A 184 14.54 11.04 4.03
N GLU A 185 15.21 11.57 5.04
CA GLU A 185 15.86 10.83 6.12
C GLU A 185 14.88 9.92 6.86
N ALA A 186 13.73 10.46 7.27
CA ALA A 186 12.70 9.69 7.95
C ALA A 186 12.10 8.60 7.05
N ILE A 187 11.90 8.87 5.76
CA ILE A 187 11.43 7.86 4.79
C ILE A 187 12.44 6.70 4.69
N ARG A 188 13.74 7.01 4.58
CA ARG A 188 14.80 5.99 4.56
C ARG A 188 14.83 5.20 5.87
N GLY A 189 14.71 5.87 7.01
CA GLY A 189 14.64 5.23 8.32
C GLY A 189 13.44 4.30 8.46
N MET A 190 12.26 4.73 7.97
CA MET A 190 11.05 3.90 7.96
C MET A 190 11.22 2.62 7.13
N TYR A 191 11.90 2.69 5.99
CA TYR A 191 12.26 1.48 5.24
C TYR A 191 13.05 0.50 6.11
N TRP A 192 14.09 0.96 6.80
CA TRP A 192 14.92 0.08 7.65
C TRP A 192 14.17 -0.49 8.85
N LEU A 193 13.23 0.27 9.43
CA LEU A 193 12.48 -0.12 10.62
C LEU A 193 11.27 -1.03 10.32
N ARG A 194 10.81 -1.08 9.07
CA ARG A 194 9.65 -1.88 8.64
C ARG A 194 10.08 -3.12 7.87
N GLU A 195 11.03 -2.97 6.96
CA GLU A 195 11.34 -3.98 5.97
C GLU A 195 12.61 -4.78 6.30
N SER A 196 12.57 -6.07 5.96
CA SER A 196 13.78 -6.88 5.83
C SER A 196 14.14 -7.00 4.37
N GLY A 197 15.38 -6.73 3.98
CA GLY A 197 15.73 -6.80 2.56
C GLY A 197 17.15 -6.41 2.23
N LYS A 198 17.46 -6.47 0.93
CA LYS A 198 18.68 -5.92 0.34
C LYS A 198 18.34 -4.59 -0.31
N LYS A 199 19.15 -3.57 -0.06
CA LYS A 199 19.07 -2.26 -0.70
C LYS A 199 20.47 -1.80 -1.07
N ASP A 200 20.62 -1.31 -2.29
CA ASP A 200 21.85 -0.66 -2.73
C ASP A 200 21.70 0.86 -2.51
N ILE A 201 22.70 1.49 -1.91
CA ILE A 201 22.71 2.92 -1.57
C ILE A 201 23.90 3.61 -2.25
N CYS A 202 23.72 4.87 -2.64
CA CYS A 202 24.84 5.68 -3.13
C CYS A 202 25.47 6.46 -1.96
N PHE A 203 26.73 6.18 -1.66
CA PHE A 203 27.50 6.85 -0.62
C PHE A 203 28.79 7.40 -1.20
N HIS A 204 28.96 8.73 -1.18
CA HIS A 204 30.08 9.44 -1.82
C HIS A 204 30.34 9.01 -3.28
N GLY A 205 29.26 8.78 -4.06
CA GLY A 205 29.36 8.39 -5.47
C GLY A 205 29.69 6.91 -5.69
N LYS A 206 29.81 6.12 -4.63
CA LYS A 206 29.99 4.67 -4.69
C LYS A 206 28.70 3.96 -4.31
N GLU A 207 28.34 2.94 -5.06
CA GLU A 207 27.23 2.04 -4.72
C GLU A 207 27.69 1.07 -3.62
N ILE A 208 26.97 1.08 -2.50
CA ILE A 208 27.20 0.22 -1.34
C ILE A 208 25.96 -0.63 -1.14
N SER A 209 26.17 -1.95 -1.09
CA SER A 209 25.12 -2.91 -0.87
C SER A 209 24.89 -3.15 0.62
N VAL A 210 23.65 -2.96 1.07
CA VAL A 210 23.26 -3.17 2.46
C VAL A 210 22.16 -4.23 2.51
N LYS A 211 22.36 -5.28 3.31
CA LYS A 211 21.37 -6.32 3.54
C LYS A 211 20.99 -6.38 5.00
N VAL A 212 19.73 -6.13 5.32
CA VAL A 212 19.16 -6.41 6.65
C VAL A 212 19.08 -7.93 6.81
N LEU A 213 19.84 -8.46 7.76
CA LEU A 213 19.83 -9.88 8.11
C LEU A 213 18.78 -10.16 9.17
N ARG A 214 18.55 -9.20 10.07
CA ARG A 214 17.60 -9.35 11.16
C ARG A 214 17.15 -8.00 11.70
N LEU A 215 15.85 -7.88 11.97
CA LEU A 215 15.28 -6.82 12.80
C LEU A 215 14.74 -7.45 14.08
N LYS A 216 15.16 -6.97 15.25
CA LYS A 216 14.64 -7.40 16.56
C LYS A 216 14.02 -6.22 17.29
N LYS A 217 12.88 -6.46 17.93
CA LYS A 217 12.23 -5.52 18.85
C LYS A 217 12.38 -6.07 20.26
N ASN A 218 13.11 -5.37 21.12
CA ASN A 218 13.35 -5.78 22.50
C ASN A 218 12.95 -4.67 23.46
N TYR A 219 12.17 -5.00 24.47
CA TYR A 219 11.89 -4.10 25.58
C TYR A 219 12.81 -4.43 26.77
N LYS A 220 13.58 -3.45 27.23
CA LYS A 220 14.46 -3.58 28.41
C LYS A 220 14.61 -2.23 29.10
N ASN A 221 14.55 -2.23 30.42
CA ASN A 221 14.78 -1.04 31.26
C ASN A 221 13.91 0.18 30.87
N GLY A 222 12.64 -0.03 30.51
CA GLY A 222 11.75 1.08 30.14
C GLY A 222 11.84 1.52 28.67
N MET A 223 12.78 0.96 27.90
CA MET A 223 13.06 1.36 26.52
C MET A 223 12.75 0.22 25.55
N LEU A 224 12.07 0.54 24.45
CA LEU A 224 11.90 -0.30 23.30
C LEU A 224 13.03 -0.04 22.29
N CYS A 225 13.94 -0.99 22.15
CA CYS A 225 15.04 -0.92 21.20
C CYS A 225 14.74 -1.74 19.94
N TYR A 226 14.84 -1.09 18.79
CA TYR A 226 14.86 -1.71 17.46
C TYR A 226 16.31 -2.00 17.07
N SER A 227 16.72 -3.26 17.19
CA SER A 227 18.07 -3.70 16.84
C SER A 227 18.10 -4.25 15.41
N LEU A 228 18.77 -3.53 14.51
CA LEU A 228 19.04 -3.93 13.15
C LEU A 228 20.38 -4.66 13.07
N THR A 229 20.39 -5.86 12.52
CA THR A 229 21.63 -6.57 12.18
C THR A 229 21.76 -6.61 10.67
N MET A 230 22.85 -6.07 10.15
CA MET A 230 23.02 -5.83 8.72
C MET A 230 24.38 -6.33 8.21
N LYS A 231 24.44 -6.67 6.94
CA LYS A 231 25.69 -6.83 6.18
C LYS A 231 25.85 -5.63 5.26
N ILE A 232 26.96 -4.91 5.40
CA ILE A 232 27.31 -3.76 4.56
C ILE A 232 28.50 -4.18 3.69
N SER A 233 28.39 -4.05 2.37
CA SER A 233 29.51 -4.31 1.48
C SER A 233 30.65 -3.35 1.77
N ASP A 234 31.89 -3.83 1.66
CA ASP A 234 33.10 -3.05 1.89
C ASP A 234 33.27 -2.49 3.32
N ASP A 235 32.41 -2.91 4.26
CA ASP A 235 32.49 -2.63 5.69
C ASP A 235 32.76 -1.14 6.01
N VAL A 236 31.98 -0.25 5.41
CA VAL A 236 32.11 1.21 5.55
C VAL A 236 31.36 1.66 6.81
N PRO A 237 32.04 2.02 7.92
CA PRO A 237 31.36 2.31 9.20
C PRO A 237 30.44 3.53 9.13
N GLU A 238 30.76 4.53 8.31
CA GLU A 238 29.96 5.74 8.13
C GLU A 238 28.57 5.44 7.56
N VAL A 239 28.44 4.35 6.79
CA VAL A 239 27.13 3.89 6.30
C VAL A 239 26.25 3.41 7.43
N ARG A 240 26.83 2.71 8.42
CA ARG A 240 26.10 2.28 9.62
C ARG A 240 25.58 3.50 10.38
N ASP A 241 26.43 4.50 10.58
CA ASP A 241 26.08 5.70 11.34
C ASP A 241 25.02 6.53 10.59
N MET A 242 25.10 6.58 9.26
CA MET A 242 24.06 7.18 8.41
C MET A 242 22.71 6.46 8.55
N ILE A 243 22.70 5.11 8.51
CA ILE A 243 21.47 4.31 8.67
C ILE A 243 20.87 4.52 10.07
N LEU A 244 21.71 4.57 11.11
CA LEU A 244 21.26 4.85 12.47
C LEU A 244 20.62 6.24 12.56
N SER A 245 21.26 7.26 11.99
CA SER A 245 20.73 8.63 11.90
C SER A 245 19.38 8.68 11.17
N ASP A 246 19.23 7.98 10.05
CA ASP A 246 17.96 7.85 9.33
C ASP A 246 16.87 7.21 10.22
N CYS A 247 17.20 6.13 10.95
CA CYS A 247 16.25 5.46 11.87
C CYS A 247 15.83 6.36 13.04
N GLU A 248 16.78 7.07 13.66
CA GLU A 248 16.51 8.02 14.74
C GLU A 248 15.60 9.15 14.25
N LYS A 249 15.81 9.65 13.02
CA LYS A 249 14.97 10.67 12.41
C LYS A 249 13.54 10.18 12.18
N ALA A 250 13.39 8.96 11.68
CA ALA A 250 12.10 8.31 11.50
C ALA A 250 11.33 8.17 12.83
N ILE A 251 12.01 7.71 13.89
CA ILE A 251 11.43 7.61 15.24
C ILE A 251 11.02 8.99 15.76
N GLN A 252 11.87 10.01 15.57
CA GLN A 252 11.58 11.39 16.00
C GLN A 252 10.30 11.93 15.36
N GLU A 253 10.17 11.82 14.04
CA GLU A 253 9.00 12.35 13.31
C GLU A 253 7.73 11.57 13.64
N MET A 254 7.80 10.25 13.73
CA MET A 254 6.69 9.40 14.16
C MET A 254 6.19 9.77 15.57
N ARG A 255 7.10 9.97 16.52
CA ARG A 255 6.75 10.38 17.89
C ARG A 255 6.13 11.76 17.96
N SER A 256 6.48 12.68 17.04
CA SER A 256 5.93 14.03 17.04
C SER A 256 4.41 14.09 16.80
N VAL A 257 3.85 13.01 16.24
CA VAL A 257 2.41 12.85 15.96
C VAL A 257 1.81 11.61 16.63
N ASN A 258 2.53 10.98 17.57
CA ASN A 258 2.13 9.75 18.26
C ASN A 258 1.72 8.61 17.30
N ALA A 259 2.41 8.49 16.16
CA ALA A 259 2.12 7.47 15.16
C ALA A 259 2.64 6.07 15.58
N ASP A 260 1.96 5.02 15.13
CA ASP A 260 2.46 3.64 15.16
C ASP A 260 2.42 3.01 13.76
N VAL A 261 3.53 3.15 13.03
CA VAL A 261 3.72 2.54 11.70
C VAL A 261 4.87 1.52 11.70
N ILE A 262 5.31 1.10 12.90
CA ILE A 262 6.40 0.14 13.13
C ILE A 262 6.01 -0.96 14.14
N ASN A 263 4.71 -1.15 14.35
CA ASN A 263 4.05 -2.10 15.26
C ASN A 263 4.55 -2.04 16.71
N ILE A 264 4.53 -0.85 17.31
CA ILE A 264 4.77 -0.62 18.74
C ILE A 264 3.71 -1.34 19.56
N GLN A 265 2.44 -1.30 19.13
CA GLN A 265 1.32 -1.93 19.81
C GLN A 265 1.55 -3.44 20.04
N GLU A 266 2.07 -4.15 19.03
CA GLU A 266 2.41 -5.57 19.13
C GLU A 266 3.41 -5.83 20.27
N VAL A 267 4.39 -4.93 20.40
CA VAL A 267 5.40 -5.02 21.46
C VAL A 267 4.78 -4.70 22.82
N MET A 268 3.95 -3.66 22.90
CA MET A 268 3.25 -3.32 24.15
C MET A 268 2.37 -4.47 24.64
N GLN A 269 1.63 -5.13 23.75
CA GLN A 269 0.84 -6.32 24.07
C GLN A 269 1.73 -7.47 24.58
N LYS A 270 2.83 -7.74 23.89
CA LYS A 270 3.78 -8.81 24.25
C LYS A 270 4.40 -8.62 25.65
N TYR A 271 4.68 -7.39 26.05
CA TYR A 271 5.30 -7.08 27.34
C TYR A 271 4.33 -6.51 28.38
N HIS A 272 3.02 -6.51 28.11
CA HIS A 272 1.97 -5.96 28.98
C HIS A 272 2.24 -4.52 29.43
N LEU A 273 2.64 -3.65 28.49
CA LEU A 273 2.93 -2.24 28.77
C LEU A 273 1.64 -1.40 28.72
N GLU A 274 1.46 -0.53 29.70
CA GLU A 274 0.30 0.38 29.77
C GLU A 274 0.52 1.70 29.01
N THR A 275 1.78 2.08 28.78
CA THR A 275 2.16 3.34 28.12
C THR A 275 3.20 3.08 27.03
N VAL A 276 3.19 3.91 25.99
CA VAL A 276 4.19 3.87 24.93
C VAL A 276 5.58 4.10 25.55
N PRO A 277 6.52 3.13 25.44
CA PRO A 277 7.85 3.28 25.99
C PRO A 277 8.69 4.27 25.18
N GLU A 278 9.82 4.71 25.73
CA GLU A 278 10.83 5.38 24.90
C GLU A 278 11.34 4.43 23.83
N ILE A 279 11.57 4.96 22.63
CA ILE A 279 11.95 4.17 21.45
C ILE A 279 13.35 4.59 21.02
N SER A 280 14.20 3.61 20.76
CA SER A 280 15.54 3.80 20.19
C SER A 280 15.80 2.79 19.07
N ALA A 281 16.82 3.07 18.26
CA ALA A 281 17.35 2.16 17.26
C ALA A 281 18.83 1.87 17.55
N GLU A 282 19.28 0.67 17.19
CA GLU A 282 20.67 0.27 17.21
C GLU A 282 21.00 -0.48 15.91
N VAL A 283 22.16 -0.21 15.32
CA VAL A 283 22.61 -0.89 14.09
C VAL A 283 23.89 -1.66 14.37
N HIS A 284 23.83 -2.97 14.16
CA HIS A 284 24.97 -3.88 14.25
C HIS A 284 25.37 -4.36 12.86
N THR A 285 26.66 -4.27 12.54
CA THR A 285 27.22 -4.74 11.27
C THR A 285 27.91 -6.07 11.46
N ILE A 286 27.63 -7.03 10.58
CA ILE A 286 28.33 -8.31 10.51
C ILE A 286 29.36 -8.24 9.39
N THR A 287 30.63 -8.43 9.74
CA THR A 287 31.71 -8.54 8.75
C THR A 287 31.85 -9.98 8.28
N GLY A 288 32.41 -10.23 7.10
CA GLY A 288 32.48 -11.56 6.47
C GLY A 288 33.13 -12.67 7.32
N LYS A 289 33.81 -12.34 8.42
CA LYS A 289 34.41 -13.31 9.36
C LYS A 289 33.42 -13.90 10.38
N GLU A 290 32.30 -13.23 10.64
CA GLU A 290 31.36 -13.60 11.71
C GLU A 290 30.20 -14.50 11.21
N LEU A 291 30.06 -14.71 9.90
CA LEU A 291 29.04 -15.59 9.30
C LEU A 291 29.35 -17.10 9.39
N LEU A 292 30.41 -17.49 10.12
CA LEU A 292 30.87 -18.88 10.28
C LEU A 292 30.73 -19.42 11.71
N GLN A 293 29.96 -18.75 12.58
CA GLN A 293 29.55 -19.24 13.90
C GLN A 293 28.04 -19.33 14.00
#